data_AF-A0A3C0QS90-F1
#
_entry.id   AF-A0A3C0QS90-F1
#
_cell.length_a   1.000
_cell.length_b   1.000
_cell.length_c   1.000
_cell.angle_alpha   90.00
_cell.angle_beta   90.00
_cell.angle_gamma   90.00
#
_symmetry.space_group_name_H-M   'P 1'
#
loop_
_entity.id
_entity.type
_entity.pdbx_description
1 polymer ?
#
loop_
_entity_poly.entity_id
_entity_poly.type
_entity_poly.pdbx_seq_one_letter_code
_entity_poly.pdbx_strand_id
1 'polypeptide(L)'
;MLKLLLMLMLFGVAYLIQAVLYEKYGMKSVSYRCHFDREEVTEGDCFLLIEEIENRGFLPLPWIRSEYAVSQNLDFAGAHSTVTGGTRFVSSLFFLRSRSRIRRQWHVRALLRGEYTIEKVLLVSSDLFGTARSSMSAEDAGGVLVVLPKCYETEMPLLHSFNRTMGDEPVRYSFVNDPALLAETRIYTGYEPLRRIDWKTSARMGVLMVRNEEPVQNQKICICFTIQKSEFGRRYVSEDVSEHTVRVMAELFRQFTNQMLSFQVQSNCTVHGEFFSMMCDGSPAGYLRLLRNLSALDSEPDEMLRNCVTIPNGVRLILVAPYLSEDIRRLKAEHPSADVILTSPCETDDMNFIPIYEEVETDETE
;
A
#
# COMPACT_ATOMS: atom_id res chain seq x y z
N MET A 1 21.19 -65.50 -29.66
CA MET A 1 21.41 -65.36 -28.20
C MET A 1 22.57 -64.42 -27.86
N LEU A 2 23.80 -64.68 -28.33
CA LEU A 2 24.98 -63.82 -28.02
C LEU A 2 24.83 -62.34 -28.44
N LYS A 3 24.29 -62.08 -29.65
CA LYS A 3 24.02 -60.70 -30.12
C LYS A 3 23.05 -59.93 -29.22
N LEU A 4 22.02 -60.62 -28.72
CA LEU A 4 21.02 -60.03 -27.81
C LEU A 4 21.67 -59.68 -26.46
N LEU A 5 22.49 -60.58 -25.92
CA LEU A 5 23.19 -60.37 -24.66
C LEU A 5 24.19 -59.20 -24.76
N LEU A 6 24.86 -59.06 -25.90
CA LEU A 6 25.78 -57.94 -26.16
C LEU A 6 25.04 -56.60 -26.29
N MET A 7 23.89 -56.57 -26.96
CA MET A 7 23.05 -55.36 -27.04
C MET A 7 22.52 -54.94 -25.66
N LEU A 8 22.08 -55.91 -24.83
CA LEU A 8 21.63 -55.64 -23.47
C LEU A 8 22.76 -55.11 -22.59
N MET A 9 23.97 -55.67 -22.71
CA MET A 9 25.14 -55.19 -21.96
C MET A 9 25.52 -53.77 -22.38
N LEU A 10 25.58 -53.47 -23.68
CA LEU A 10 25.86 -52.13 -24.18
C LEU A 10 24.82 -51.11 -23.70
N PHE A 11 23.53 -51.48 -23.72
CA PHE A 11 22.46 -50.64 -23.20
C PHE A 11 22.62 -50.39 -21.69
N GLY A 12 22.93 -51.42 -20.90
CA GLY A 12 23.17 -51.27 -19.46
C GLY A 12 24.35 -50.35 -19.14
N VAL A 13 25.45 -50.45 -19.90
CA VAL A 13 26.61 -49.54 -19.77
C VAL A 13 26.22 -48.11 -20.15
N ALA A 14 25.53 -47.90 -21.28
CA ALA A 14 25.07 -46.59 -21.70
C ALA A 14 24.10 -45.95 -20.68
N TYR A 15 23.21 -46.76 -20.09
CA TYR A 15 22.29 -46.36 -19.03
C TYR A 15 23.02 -45.90 -17.75
N LEU A 16 24.11 -46.58 -17.37
CA LEU A 16 24.90 -46.18 -16.21
C LEU A 16 25.70 -44.90 -16.50
N ILE A 17 26.32 -44.81 -17.69
CA ILE A 17 27.11 -43.64 -18.10
C ILE A 17 26.23 -42.39 -18.12
N GLN A 18 25.02 -42.47 -18.71
CA GLN A 18 24.13 -41.31 -18.75
C GLN A 18 23.74 -40.85 -17.34
N ALA A 19 23.41 -41.78 -16.42
CA ALA A 19 23.00 -41.42 -15.07
C ALA A 19 24.12 -40.66 -14.32
N VAL A 20 25.35 -41.16 -14.40
CA VAL A 20 26.53 -40.52 -13.77
C VAL A 20 26.83 -39.16 -14.40
N LEU A 21 26.67 -39.01 -15.72
CA LEU A 21 26.87 -37.73 -16.40
C LEU A 21 25.84 -36.69 -15.97
N TYR A 22 24.55 -37.06 -15.89
CA TYR A 22 23.49 -36.15 -15.46
C TYR A 22 23.62 -35.78 -13.98
N GLU A 23 23.93 -36.73 -13.11
CA GLU A 23 24.16 -36.47 -11.68
C GLU A 23 25.33 -35.49 -11.49
N LYS A 24 26.43 -35.68 -12.22
CA LYS A 24 27.64 -34.88 -12.04
C LYS A 24 27.61 -33.54 -12.77
N TYR A 25 26.92 -33.42 -13.89
CA TYR A 25 27.02 -32.23 -14.77
C TYR A 25 25.68 -31.62 -15.16
N GLY A 26 24.54 -32.28 -14.92
CA GLY A 26 23.24 -31.85 -15.42
C GLY A 26 22.85 -30.44 -15.00
N MET A 27 22.92 -30.12 -13.70
CA MET A 27 22.51 -28.81 -13.18
C MET A 27 23.68 -27.85 -12.90
N LYS A 28 24.94 -28.26 -13.08
CA LYS A 28 26.11 -27.46 -12.69
C LYS A 28 26.27 -26.15 -13.46
N SER A 29 25.76 -26.08 -14.68
CA SER A 29 25.87 -24.92 -15.56
C SER A 29 24.51 -24.33 -15.91
N VAL A 30 23.51 -24.60 -15.06
CA VAL A 30 22.18 -24.03 -15.17
C VAL A 30 22.12 -22.80 -14.28
N SER A 31 21.70 -21.68 -14.86
CA SER A 31 21.34 -20.49 -14.11
C SER A 31 19.87 -20.22 -14.27
N TYR A 32 19.23 -19.77 -13.19
CA TYR A 32 17.83 -19.43 -13.16
C TYR A 32 17.66 -18.10 -12.45
N ARG A 33 16.78 -17.27 -12.98
CA ARG A 33 16.37 -15.99 -12.40
C ARG A 33 14.86 -15.87 -12.51
N CYS A 34 14.21 -15.49 -11.42
CA CYS A 34 12.79 -15.13 -11.40
C CYS A 34 12.69 -13.72 -10.83
N HIS A 35 12.03 -12.81 -11.54
CA HIS A 35 11.90 -11.42 -11.12
C HIS A 35 10.63 -10.79 -11.68
N PHE A 36 10.17 -9.74 -11.00
CA PHE A 36 9.10 -8.88 -11.47
C PHE A 36 9.63 -7.92 -12.54
N ASP A 37 8.82 -7.58 -13.54
CA ASP A 37 9.18 -6.57 -14.54
C ASP A 37 9.13 -5.14 -14.00
N ARG A 38 8.50 -4.95 -12.85
CA ARG A 38 8.31 -3.68 -12.15
C ARG A 38 8.57 -3.87 -10.65
N GLU A 39 9.03 -2.81 -10.00
CA GLU A 39 9.23 -2.77 -8.54
C GLU A 39 7.98 -2.28 -7.80
N GLU A 40 7.14 -1.49 -8.46
CA GLU A 40 5.97 -0.83 -7.87
C GLU A 40 4.79 -0.88 -8.84
N VAL A 41 3.62 -1.31 -8.36
CA VAL A 41 2.37 -1.39 -9.10
C VAL A 41 1.20 -0.98 -8.21
N THR A 42 0.06 -0.62 -8.79
CA THR A 42 -1.16 -0.36 -8.01
C THR A 42 -2.01 -1.63 -7.94
N GLU A 43 -2.74 -1.80 -6.84
CA GLU A 43 -3.79 -2.80 -6.73
C GLU A 43 -4.73 -2.76 -7.95
N GLY A 44 -4.99 -3.92 -8.54
CA GLY A 44 -5.73 -4.09 -9.80
C GLY A 44 -4.87 -4.09 -11.07
N ASP A 45 -3.63 -3.59 -11.00
CA ASP A 45 -2.74 -3.56 -12.17
C ASP A 45 -2.30 -4.96 -12.60
N CYS A 46 -2.10 -5.11 -13.91
CA CYS A 46 -1.49 -6.28 -14.51
C CYS A 46 -0.01 -6.01 -14.83
N PHE A 47 0.86 -6.93 -14.41
CA PHE A 47 2.31 -6.85 -14.60
C PHE A 47 2.86 -8.23 -15.01
N LEU A 48 4.18 -8.33 -15.21
CA LEU A 48 4.82 -9.56 -15.67
C LEU A 48 5.75 -10.15 -14.61
N LEU A 49 5.57 -11.43 -14.31
CA LEU A 49 6.63 -12.22 -13.68
C LEU A 49 7.47 -12.89 -14.78
N ILE A 50 8.77 -12.64 -14.76
CA ILE A 50 9.71 -13.12 -15.78
C ILE A 50 10.57 -14.23 -15.18
N GLU A 51 10.40 -15.45 -15.70
CA GLU A 51 11.29 -16.58 -15.44
C GLU A 51 12.31 -16.70 -16.58
N GLU A 52 13.59 -16.70 -16.23
CA GLU A 52 14.70 -16.88 -17.16
C GLU A 52 15.52 -18.07 -16.73
N ILE A 53 15.63 -19.06 -17.62
CA ILE A 53 16.44 -20.25 -17.38
C ILE A 53 17.44 -20.42 -18.52
N GLU A 54 18.71 -20.59 -18.17
CA GLU A 54 19.81 -20.72 -19.10
C GLU A 54 20.63 -21.96 -18.77
N ASN A 55 20.86 -22.81 -19.78
CA ASN A 55 21.76 -23.94 -19.69
C ASN A 55 23.02 -23.64 -20.51
N ARG A 56 24.11 -23.31 -19.82
CA ARG A 56 25.44 -23.15 -20.44
C ARG A 56 26.19 -24.47 -20.59
N GLY A 57 25.66 -25.54 -20.01
CA GLY A 57 26.22 -26.87 -20.05
C GLY A 57 26.07 -27.53 -21.41
N PHE A 58 26.87 -28.58 -21.61
CA PHE A 58 26.82 -29.37 -22.84
C PHE A 58 25.65 -30.36 -22.86
N LEU A 59 25.22 -30.85 -21.70
CA LEU A 59 24.11 -31.79 -21.58
C LEU A 59 22.77 -31.05 -21.72
N PRO A 60 21.88 -31.45 -22.65
CA PRO A 60 20.50 -30.97 -22.64
C PRO A 60 19.77 -31.54 -21.41
N LEU A 61 18.86 -30.78 -20.83
CA LEU A 61 17.99 -31.26 -19.76
C LEU A 61 16.65 -31.69 -20.36
N PRO A 62 16.29 -32.98 -20.26
CA PRO A 62 15.06 -33.50 -20.84
C PRO A 62 13.83 -32.92 -20.16
N TRP A 63 13.94 -32.53 -18.89
CA TRP A 63 12.95 -31.70 -18.22
C TRP A 63 13.62 -31.02 -17.03
N ILE A 64 13.18 -29.80 -16.73
CA ILE A 64 13.52 -29.10 -15.50
C ILE A 64 12.26 -28.38 -15.02
N ARG A 65 11.97 -28.54 -13.74
CA ARG A 65 10.79 -28.00 -13.08
C ARG A 65 11.24 -26.94 -12.09
N SER A 66 10.75 -25.71 -12.20
CA SER A 66 10.83 -24.72 -11.14
C SER A 66 9.58 -24.82 -10.27
N GLU A 67 9.78 -24.65 -8.97
CA GLU A 67 8.74 -24.52 -7.96
C GLU A 67 9.08 -23.34 -7.09
N TYR A 68 8.15 -22.41 -6.94
CA TYR A 68 8.31 -21.24 -6.09
C TYR A 68 6.98 -20.88 -5.45
N ALA A 69 7.09 -20.24 -4.29
CA ALA A 69 5.96 -19.76 -3.52
C ALA A 69 5.88 -18.23 -3.63
N VAL A 70 4.65 -17.75 -3.75
CA VAL A 70 4.28 -16.33 -3.82
C VAL A 70 2.99 -16.14 -3.06
N SER A 71 2.67 -14.89 -2.71
CA SER A 71 1.40 -14.58 -2.04
C SER A 71 0.19 -14.99 -2.89
N GLN A 72 -0.88 -15.45 -2.23
CA GLN A 72 -2.18 -15.69 -2.87
C GLN A 72 -2.80 -14.44 -3.51
N ASN A 73 -2.37 -13.25 -3.06
CA ASN A 73 -2.86 -11.96 -3.54
C ASN A 73 -2.28 -11.56 -4.91
N LEU A 74 -1.39 -12.38 -5.49
CA LEU A 74 -0.88 -12.24 -6.84
C LEU A 74 -1.51 -13.29 -7.74
N ASP A 75 -2.49 -12.90 -8.57
CA ASP A 75 -3.22 -13.84 -9.42
C ASP A 75 -2.49 -14.11 -10.74
N PHE A 76 -2.28 -15.39 -11.05
CA PHE A 76 -1.54 -15.83 -12.24
C PHE A 76 -2.50 -16.33 -13.30
N ALA A 77 -2.65 -15.58 -14.39
CA ALA A 77 -3.53 -15.98 -15.48
C ALA A 77 -3.05 -17.29 -16.12
N GLY A 78 -3.78 -18.39 -15.91
CA GLY A 78 -3.58 -19.67 -16.59
C GLY A 78 -2.38 -20.51 -16.13
N ALA A 79 -1.77 -20.20 -14.98
CA ALA A 79 -0.71 -21.03 -14.41
C ALA A 79 -1.28 -22.26 -13.68
N HIS A 80 -0.58 -23.40 -13.77
CA HIS A 80 -0.78 -24.53 -12.85
C HIS A 80 -0.28 -24.12 -11.46
N SER A 81 -1.14 -23.41 -10.74
CA SER A 81 -0.88 -22.95 -9.38
C SER A 81 -1.83 -23.63 -8.42
N THR A 82 -1.33 -23.95 -7.23
CA THR A 82 -2.12 -24.49 -6.12
C THR A 82 -2.01 -23.52 -4.96
N VAL A 83 -3.14 -23.09 -4.41
CA VAL A 83 -3.18 -22.24 -3.23
C VAL A 83 -3.36 -23.13 -2.01
N THR A 84 -2.50 -22.99 -1.01
CA THR A 84 -2.59 -23.76 0.25
C THR A 84 -2.15 -22.87 1.39
N GLY A 85 -3.05 -22.64 2.35
CA GLY A 85 -2.75 -21.92 3.59
C GLY A 85 -2.28 -20.47 3.40
N GLY A 86 -2.82 -19.73 2.43
CA GLY A 86 -2.44 -18.33 2.18
C GLY A 86 -1.31 -18.13 1.15
N THR A 87 -0.62 -19.22 0.78
CA THR A 87 0.49 -19.18 -0.17
C THR A 87 0.10 -19.85 -1.47
N ARG A 88 0.46 -19.22 -2.59
CA ARG A 88 0.31 -19.78 -3.93
C ARG A 88 1.62 -20.42 -4.35
N PHE A 89 1.59 -21.71 -4.67
CA PHE A 89 2.69 -22.44 -5.25
C PHE A 89 2.54 -22.45 -6.76
N VAL A 90 3.56 -21.98 -7.48
CA VAL A 90 3.59 -21.96 -8.94
C VAL A 90 4.65 -22.95 -9.41
N SER A 91 4.27 -23.81 -10.36
CA SER A 91 5.19 -24.76 -10.98
C SER A 91 5.30 -24.57 -12.48
N SER A 92 6.55 -24.46 -12.96
CA SER A 92 6.85 -24.32 -14.38
C SER A 92 7.73 -25.47 -14.86
N LEU A 93 7.29 -26.15 -15.92
CA LEU A 93 8.08 -27.17 -16.61
C LEU A 93 8.76 -26.60 -17.86
N PHE A 94 10.05 -26.90 -18.03
CA PHE A 94 10.86 -26.49 -19.18
C PHE A 94 11.61 -27.68 -19.79
N PHE A 95 11.86 -27.59 -21.10
CA PHE A 95 12.70 -28.51 -21.87
C PHE A 95 13.91 -27.73 -22.38
N LEU A 96 15.08 -27.93 -21.77
CA LEU A 96 16.20 -27.00 -21.91
C LEU A 96 17.33 -27.64 -22.72
N ARG A 97 17.54 -27.14 -23.95
CA ARG A 97 18.62 -27.63 -24.80
C ARG A 97 19.99 -27.22 -24.27
N SER A 98 21.03 -27.92 -24.73
CA SER A 98 22.42 -27.51 -24.56
C SER A 98 22.64 -26.09 -25.08
N ARG A 99 23.36 -25.26 -24.31
CA ARG A 99 23.71 -23.87 -24.67
C ARG A 99 22.51 -23.03 -25.11
N SER A 100 21.40 -23.13 -24.39
CA SER A 100 20.17 -22.41 -24.71
C SER A 100 19.61 -21.65 -23.52
N ARG A 101 18.83 -20.61 -23.81
CA ARG A 101 18.10 -19.81 -22.82
C ARG A 101 16.62 -19.79 -23.18
N ILE A 102 15.78 -19.95 -22.18
CA ILE A 102 14.33 -19.80 -22.29
C ILE A 102 13.91 -18.66 -21.36
N ARG A 103 13.09 -17.76 -21.88
CA ARG A 103 12.43 -16.71 -21.12
C ARG A 103 10.93 -16.94 -21.19
N ARG A 104 10.29 -17.10 -20.04
CA ARG A 104 8.84 -17.23 -19.90
C ARG A 104 8.31 -16.00 -19.15
N GLN A 105 7.17 -15.51 -19.59
CA GLN A 105 6.49 -14.37 -18.99
C GLN A 105 5.11 -14.84 -18.52
N TRP A 106 4.79 -14.54 -17.26
CA TRP A 106 3.48 -14.76 -16.70
C TRP A 106 2.78 -13.42 -16.55
N HIS A 107 1.55 -13.35 -17.02
CA HIS A 107 0.69 -12.22 -16.71
C HIS A 107 0.12 -12.41 -15.30
N VAL A 108 0.45 -11.46 -14.43
CA VAL A 108 0.05 -11.47 -13.02
C VAL A 108 -0.80 -10.24 -12.74
N ARG A 109 -1.87 -10.40 -11.97
CA ARG A 109 -2.70 -9.30 -11.46
C ARG A 109 -2.48 -9.14 -9.97
N ALA A 110 -2.22 -7.91 -9.53
CA ALA A 110 -2.16 -7.59 -8.11
C ALA A 110 -3.60 -7.47 -7.56
N LEU A 111 -4.01 -8.36 -6.66
CA LEU A 111 -5.36 -8.35 -6.08
C LEU A 111 -5.47 -7.45 -4.86
N LEU A 112 -4.43 -7.42 -4.03
CA LEU A 112 -4.41 -6.70 -2.77
C LEU A 112 -3.11 -5.93 -2.59
N ARG A 113 -3.16 -4.77 -1.91
CA ARG A 113 -1.95 -4.04 -1.53
C ARG A 113 -1.04 -4.90 -0.65
N GLY A 114 0.25 -4.63 -0.68
CA GLY A 114 1.21 -5.41 0.10
C GLY A 114 2.62 -5.33 -0.45
N GLU A 115 3.57 -5.80 0.34
CA GLU A 115 4.92 -6.11 -0.12
C GLU A 115 5.03 -7.61 -0.39
N TYR A 116 5.30 -7.97 -1.64
CA TYR A 116 5.39 -9.36 -2.06
C TYR A 116 6.80 -9.72 -2.49
N THR A 117 7.27 -10.86 -2.02
CA THR A 117 8.53 -11.44 -2.43
C THR A 117 8.30 -12.80 -3.06
N ILE A 118 9.23 -13.19 -3.91
CA ILE A 118 9.27 -14.56 -4.42
C ILE A 118 10.03 -15.37 -3.38
N GLU A 119 9.35 -16.30 -2.74
CA GLU A 119 9.99 -17.19 -1.79
C GLU A 119 10.95 -18.14 -2.53
N LYS A 120 11.82 -18.81 -1.75
CA LYS A 120 12.90 -19.66 -2.23
C LYS A 120 12.49 -20.54 -3.43
N VAL A 121 13.08 -20.26 -4.59
CA VAL A 121 12.82 -21.02 -5.82
C VAL A 121 13.62 -22.32 -5.81
N LEU A 122 12.94 -23.45 -5.98
CA LEU A 122 13.54 -24.77 -6.11
C LEU A 122 13.48 -25.22 -7.57
N LEU A 123 14.62 -25.62 -8.11
CA LEU A 123 14.70 -26.27 -9.40
C LEU A 123 14.93 -27.76 -9.19
N VAL A 124 14.17 -28.58 -9.89
CA VAL A 124 14.28 -30.04 -9.88
C VAL A 124 14.42 -30.52 -11.31
N SER A 125 15.42 -31.38 -11.55
CA SER A 125 15.67 -32.00 -12.85
C SER A 125 16.03 -33.48 -12.64
N SER A 126 15.90 -34.27 -13.69
CA SER A 126 16.41 -35.64 -13.68
C SER A 126 17.03 -36.03 -15.02
N ASP A 127 17.62 -37.22 -15.06
CA ASP A 127 18.12 -37.83 -16.27
C ASP A 127 16.98 -38.30 -17.21
N LEU A 128 17.34 -38.93 -18.33
CA LEU A 128 16.38 -39.38 -19.35
C LEU A 128 15.42 -40.46 -18.84
N PHE A 129 15.79 -41.21 -17.80
CA PHE A 129 15.04 -42.34 -17.27
C PHE A 129 14.47 -42.09 -15.86
N GLY A 130 14.66 -40.89 -15.29
CA GLY A 130 14.22 -40.53 -13.95
C GLY A 130 15.08 -41.10 -12.80
N THR A 131 16.27 -41.63 -13.10
CA THR A 131 17.10 -42.38 -12.14
C THR A 131 17.96 -41.46 -11.29
N ALA A 132 18.75 -40.59 -11.93
CA ALA A 132 19.51 -39.56 -11.25
C ALA A 132 18.66 -38.30 -11.12
N ARG A 133 18.31 -37.91 -9.88
CA ARG A 133 17.61 -36.65 -9.60
C ARG A 133 18.60 -35.62 -9.07
N SER A 134 18.41 -34.38 -9.46
CA SER A 134 19.19 -33.26 -8.97
C SER A 134 18.26 -32.11 -8.64
N SER A 135 18.59 -31.39 -7.59
CA SER A 135 17.87 -30.20 -7.16
C SER A 135 18.84 -29.08 -6.82
N MET A 136 18.50 -27.86 -7.17
CA MET A 136 19.23 -26.66 -6.74
C MET A 136 18.23 -25.59 -6.33
N SER A 137 18.61 -24.77 -5.35
CA SER A 137 17.88 -23.54 -5.07
C SER A 137 18.44 -22.41 -5.93
N ALA A 138 17.57 -21.55 -6.46
CA ALA A 138 18.03 -20.35 -7.13
C ALA A 138 18.63 -19.38 -6.10
N GLU A 139 19.73 -18.73 -6.45
CA GLU A 139 20.38 -17.72 -5.60
C GLU A 139 19.67 -16.36 -5.68
N ASP A 140 18.97 -16.10 -6.79
CA ASP A 140 18.36 -14.80 -7.12
C ASP A 140 16.83 -14.95 -7.26
N ALA A 141 16.11 -14.41 -6.27
CA ALA A 141 14.64 -14.45 -6.17
C ALA A 141 14.00 -13.06 -6.35
N GLY A 142 14.55 -12.22 -7.23
CA GLY A 142 13.73 -11.25 -7.96
C GLY A 142 13.27 -9.98 -7.24
N GLY A 143 13.70 -9.77 -6.00
CA GLY A 143 13.41 -8.56 -5.24
C GLY A 143 12.02 -8.52 -4.61
N VAL A 144 11.64 -7.34 -4.13
CA VAL A 144 10.35 -7.05 -3.49
C VAL A 144 9.49 -6.28 -4.48
N LEU A 145 8.26 -6.73 -4.69
CA LEU A 145 7.22 -5.99 -5.40
C LEU A 145 6.36 -5.24 -4.39
N VAL A 146 6.27 -3.92 -4.53
CA VAL A 146 5.39 -3.08 -3.71
C VAL A 146 4.09 -2.85 -4.46
N VAL A 147 2.97 -3.33 -3.92
CA VAL A 147 1.64 -3.09 -4.45
C VAL A 147 0.96 -1.98 -3.64
N LEU A 148 0.80 -0.81 -4.25
CA LEU A 148 0.14 0.35 -3.66
C LEU A 148 -1.38 0.11 -3.56
N PRO A 149 -2.05 0.63 -2.52
CA PRO A 149 -3.52 0.58 -2.47
C PRO A 149 -4.14 1.34 -3.64
N LYS A 150 -5.25 0.80 -4.14
CA LYS A 150 -6.10 1.55 -5.08
C LYS A 150 -6.80 2.69 -4.34
N CYS A 151 -6.84 3.87 -4.93
CA CYS A 151 -7.66 4.96 -4.40
C CYS A 151 -9.15 4.65 -4.56
N TYR A 152 -9.93 4.98 -3.55
CA TYR A 152 -11.38 4.94 -3.63
C TYR A 152 -11.90 5.85 -4.75
N GLU A 153 -12.82 5.37 -5.58
CA GLU A 153 -13.19 6.04 -6.84
C GLU A 153 -14.06 7.29 -6.66
N THR A 154 -14.72 7.44 -5.51
CA THR A 154 -15.62 8.57 -5.25
C THR A 154 -14.95 9.66 -4.42
N GLU A 155 -15.06 10.90 -4.89
CA GLU A 155 -14.60 12.07 -4.13
C GLU A 155 -15.36 12.18 -2.79
N MET A 156 -14.63 12.44 -1.72
CA MET A 156 -15.20 12.45 -0.38
C MET A 156 -15.82 13.80 -0.07
N PRO A 157 -17.06 13.85 0.48
CA PRO A 157 -17.75 15.11 0.77
C PRO A 157 -17.00 16.04 1.71
N LEU A 158 -16.08 15.51 2.52
CA LEU A 158 -15.29 16.24 3.50
C LEU A 158 -14.57 17.44 2.91
N LEU A 159 -14.06 17.33 1.68
CA LEU A 159 -13.31 18.42 1.03
C LEU A 159 -14.14 19.66 0.73
N HIS A 160 -15.46 19.56 0.61
CA HIS A 160 -16.29 20.77 0.40
C HIS A 160 -16.17 21.75 1.58
N SER A 161 -15.88 21.23 2.78
CA SER A 161 -15.61 22.04 3.98
C SER A 161 -14.18 22.60 4.04
N PHE A 162 -13.22 22.02 3.30
CA PHE A 162 -11.84 22.51 3.19
C PHE A 162 -11.67 23.50 2.04
N ASN A 163 -12.44 23.35 0.96
CA ASN A 163 -12.46 24.28 -0.18
C ASN A 163 -12.87 25.71 0.18
N ARG A 164 -13.58 25.89 1.31
CA ARG A 164 -13.91 27.21 1.86
C ARG A 164 -12.74 27.91 2.55
N THR A 165 -11.64 27.17 2.77
CA THR A 165 -10.51 27.58 3.61
C THR A 165 -9.19 27.31 2.89
N MET A 166 -9.09 27.75 1.63
CA MET A 166 -7.77 27.95 1.03
C MET A 166 -7.13 29.17 1.68
N GLY A 167 -6.44 28.95 2.80
CA GLY A 167 -5.66 29.97 3.47
C GLY A 167 -5.78 29.96 4.99
N ASP A 168 -5.13 30.97 5.51
CA ASP A 168 -5.07 31.42 6.88
C ASP A 168 -6.51 31.60 7.46
N GLU A 169 -6.90 30.77 8.44
CA GLU A 169 -8.25 30.82 9.04
C GLU A 169 -8.32 31.99 10.03
N PRO A 170 -9.37 32.84 9.99
CA PRO A 170 -9.53 33.93 10.95
C PRO A 170 -9.75 33.35 12.34
N VAL A 171 -8.80 33.61 13.23
CA VAL A 171 -8.82 33.18 14.64
C VAL A 171 -8.96 34.39 15.56
N ARG A 172 -9.50 34.19 16.76
CA ARG A 172 -9.66 35.28 17.74
C ARG A 172 -8.31 35.88 18.17
N TYR A 173 -7.25 35.08 18.17
CA TYR A 173 -5.91 35.48 18.57
C TYR A 173 -4.86 34.78 17.71
N SER A 174 -4.05 35.56 17.00
CA SER A 174 -2.85 35.10 16.30
C SER A 174 -1.79 36.21 16.35
N PHE A 175 -0.51 35.81 16.23
CA PHE A 175 0.61 36.74 16.03
C PHE A 175 0.82 37.10 14.55
N VAL A 176 0.23 36.31 13.64
CA VAL A 176 0.24 36.52 12.20
C VAL A 176 -1.12 37.05 11.82
N ASN A 177 -1.14 38.16 11.07
CA ASN A 177 -2.37 38.72 10.53
C ASN A 177 -2.26 38.74 9.01
N ASP A 178 -3.35 38.44 8.31
CA ASP A 178 -3.39 38.54 6.85
C ASP A 178 -3.84 39.95 6.45
N PRO A 179 -3.00 40.75 5.77
CA PRO A 179 -3.41 42.05 5.24
C PRO A 179 -4.50 41.95 4.17
N ALA A 180 -4.69 40.80 3.52
CA ALA A 180 -5.70 40.59 2.48
C ALA A 180 -7.12 40.42 3.07
N LEU A 181 -7.24 39.87 4.27
CA LEU A 181 -8.51 39.73 4.99
C LEU A 181 -8.86 41.04 5.73
N LEU A 182 -9.97 41.65 5.33
CA LEU A 182 -10.45 42.92 5.87
C LEU A 182 -11.31 42.69 7.12
N ALA A 183 -10.78 43.03 8.29
CA ALA A 183 -11.60 43.27 9.48
C ALA A 183 -12.19 44.69 9.46
N GLU A 184 -13.15 44.94 10.36
CA GLU A 184 -13.77 46.25 10.56
C GLU A 184 -12.74 47.37 10.77
N THR A 185 -13.02 48.55 10.22
CA THR A 185 -12.19 49.75 10.41
C THR A 185 -12.46 50.39 11.77
N ARG A 186 -11.39 50.75 12.49
CA ARG A 186 -11.48 51.41 13.80
C ARG A 186 -10.81 52.77 13.83
N ILE A 187 -11.20 53.62 14.76
CA ILE A 187 -10.60 54.95 14.94
C ILE A 187 -9.13 54.80 15.33
N TYR A 188 -8.26 55.59 14.70
CA TYR A 188 -6.83 55.66 14.98
C TYR A 188 -6.58 56.16 16.41
N THR A 189 -5.84 55.38 17.20
CA THR A 189 -5.60 55.71 18.61
C THR A 189 -4.27 56.42 18.83
N GLY A 190 -3.43 56.52 17.80
CA GLY A 190 -2.10 57.12 17.88
C GLY A 190 -0.98 56.12 18.19
N TYR A 191 -1.31 54.89 18.56
CA TYR A 191 -0.35 53.82 18.85
C TYR A 191 0.00 52.99 17.61
N GLU A 192 -0.84 53.01 16.57
CA GLU A 192 -0.63 52.22 15.36
C GLU A 192 0.34 52.92 14.38
N PRO A 193 1.09 52.18 13.55
CA PRO A 193 1.92 52.77 12.50
C PRO A 193 1.06 53.43 11.42
N LEU A 194 1.49 54.59 10.92
CA LEU A 194 0.78 55.38 9.89
C LEU A 194 0.48 54.60 8.59
N ARG A 195 1.26 53.55 8.28
CA ARG A 195 1.03 52.67 7.10
C ARG A 195 -0.30 51.92 7.17
N ARG A 196 -0.87 51.71 8.37
CA ARG A 196 -2.15 51.02 8.56
C ARG A 196 -3.38 51.95 8.43
N ILE A 197 -3.17 53.25 8.21
CA ILE A 197 -4.26 54.21 8.01
C ILE A 197 -4.92 53.94 6.67
N ASP A 198 -6.23 53.71 6.70
CA ASP A 198 -7.04 53.69 5.49
C ASP A 198 -7.42 55.13 5.14
N TRP A 199 -6.64 55.73 4.25
CA TRP A 199 -6.86 57.11 3.79
C TRP A 199 -8.23 57.31 3.12
N LYS A 200 -8.77 56.27 2.47
CA LYS A 200 -10.05 56.35 1.75
C LYS A 200 -11.22 56.40 2.73
N THR A 201 -11.19 55.56 3.76
CA THR A 201 -12.21 55.57 4.81
C THR A 201 -12.08 56.80 5.72
N SER A 202 -10.84 57.21 6.02
CA SER A 202 -10.57 58.42 6.81
C SER A 202 -11.10 59.69 6.13
N ALA A 203 -10.91 59.82 4.82
CA ALA A 203 -11.40 60.97 4.06
C ALA A 203 -12.93 61.07 4.03
N ARG A 204 -13.65 59.95 4.08
CA ARG A 204 -15.12 59.92 4.13
C ARG A 204 -15.67 60.25 5.51
N MET A 205 -15.03 59.72 6.55
CA MET A 205 -15.50 59.84 7.93
C MET A 205 -15.02 61.13 8.62
N GLY A 206 -14.03 61.82 8.04
CA GLY A 206 -13.44 63.04 8.62
C GLY A 206 -12.57 62.78 9.86
N VAL A 207 -12.35 61.52 10.21
CA VAL A 207 -11.50 61.07 11.33
C VAL A 207 -10.52 60.02 10.81
N LEU A 208 -9.31 59.97 11.38
CA LEU A 208 -8.32 58.97 10.99
C LEU A 208 -8.81 57.57 11.39
N MET A 209 -8.91 56.69 10.41
CA MET A 209 -9.34 55.30 10.54
C MET A 209 -8.19 54.36 10.18
N VAL A 210 -8.07 53.28 10.93
CA VAL A 210 -7.08 52.22 10.74
C VAL A 210 -7.78 50.98 10.22
N ARG A 211 -7.20 50.35 9.21
CA ARG A 211 -7.62 49.03 8.76
C ARG A 211 -7.15 47.99 9.78
N ASN A 212 -8.09 47.29 10.40
CA ASN A 212 -7.74 46.14 11.23
C ASN A 212 -7.48 44.95 10.29
N GLU A 213 -6.43 44.20 10.59
CA GLU A 213 -6.10 42.96 9.88
C GLU A 213 -6.70 41.82 10.69
N GLU A 214 -7.31 40.82 10.06
CA GLU A 214 -7.78 39.65 10.80
C GLU A 214 -6.58 38.82 11.28
N PRO A 215 -6.56 38.38 12.55
CA PRO A 215 -5.56 37.43 13.01
C PRO A 215 -5.84 36.11 12.32
N VAL A 216 -4.79 35.52 11.75
CA VAL A 216 -4.93 34.30 10.97
C VAL A 216 -3.99 33.21 11.43
N GLN A 217 -4.40 31.96 11.25
CA GLN A 217 -3.56 30.80 11.53
C GLN A 217 -3.58 29.84 10.35
N ASN A 218 -2.39 29.36 10.00
CA ASN A 218 -2.23 28.31 9.00
C ASN A 218 -2.86 27.01 9.54
N GLN A 219 -3.90 26.53 8.88
CA GLN A 219 -4.61 25.32 9.32
C GLN A 219 -3.67 24.11 9.29
N LYS A 220 -3.40 23.54 10.45
CA LYS A 220 -2.68 22.27 10.58
C LYS A 220 -3.70 21.15 10.61
N ILE A 221 -3.56 20.18 9.72
CA ILE A 221 -4.47 19.04 9.61
C ILE A 221 -3.76 17.82 10.19
N CYS A 222 -4.42 17.11 11.09
CA CYS A 222 -3.96 15.83 11.61
C CYS A 222 -4.97 14.75 11.27
N ILE A 223 -4.57 13.75 10.49
CA ILE A 223 -5.35 12.58 10.15
C ILE A 223 -4.89 11.45 11.06
N CYS A 224 -5.79 10.94 11.89
CA CYS A 224 -5.54 9.76 12.72
C CYS A 224 -6.44 8.64 12.23
N PHE A 225 -5.87 7.48 11.90
CA PHE A 225 -6.66 6.36 11.43
C PHE A 225 -6.33 5.08 12.17
N THR A 226 -7.33 4.20 12.24
CA THR A 226 -7.16 2.87 12.82
C THR A 226 -7.63 1.80 11.87
N ILE A 227 -6.88 0.71 11.80
CA ILE A 227 -7.25 -0.52 11.11
C ILE A 227 -7.14 -1.60 12.19
N GLN A 228 -8.28 -2.13 12.62
CA GLN A 228 -8.31 -3.23 13.58
C GLN A 228 -8.68 -4.49 12.81
N LYS A 229 -7.79 -5.49 12.75
CA LYS A 229 -8.10 -6.82 12.18
C LYS A 229 -8.93 -7.68 13.15
N SER A 230 -8.92 -7.37 14.44
CA SER A 230 -9.76 -8.01 15.45
C SER A 230 -10.15 -7.03 16.54
N GLU A 231 -11.44 -6.99 16.87
CA GLU A 231 -11.89 -6.37 18.11
C GLU A 231 -11.93 -7.43 19.23
N PHE A 232 -11.59 -7.03 20.46
CA PHE A 232 -11.84 -7.83 21.65
C PHE A 232 -13.36 -8.12 21.78
N GLY A 233 -13.79 -9.28 21.28
CA GLY A 233 -14.94 -9.99 21.81
C GLY A 233 -16.20 -10.16 20.95
N ARG A 234 -16.50 -9.40 19.88
CA ARG A 234 -17.80 -9.59 19.17
C ARG A 234 -17.89 -9.38 17.65
N ARG A 235 -16.89 -8.84 16.95
CA ARG A 235 -16.92 -8.75 15.47
C ARG A 235 -15.54 -9.04 14.91
N TYR A 236 -15.42 -10.14 14.16
CA TYR A 236 -14.30 -10.33 13.25
C TYR A 236 -14.42 -9.24 12.20
N VAL A 237 -13.41 -8.38 12.09
CA VAL A 237 -13.35 -7.42 11.00
C VAL A 237 -12.98 -8.23 9.76
N SER A 238 -13.84 -8.20 8.74
CA SER A 238 -13.48 -8.82 7.47
C SER A 238 -12.25 -8.10 6.92
N GLU A 239 -11.34 -8.86 6.33
CA GLU A 239 -10.18 -8.32 5.63
C GLU A 239 -10.63 -7.21 4.67
N ASP A 240 -11.74 -7.43 3.97
CA ASP A 240 -12.36 -6.46 3.05
C ASP A 240 -12.63 -5.08 3.65
N VAL A 241 -13.13 -4.99 4.90
CA VAL A 241 -13.42 -3.69 5.54
C VAL A 241 -12.13 -2.96 5.92
N SER A 242 -11.12 -3.69 6.37
CA SER A 242 -9.79 -3.13 6.65
C SER A 242 -9.16 -2.59 5.37
N GLU A 243 -9.25 -3.38 4.29
CA GLU A 243 -8.72 -3.03 2.98
C GLU A 243 -9.46 -1.82 2.39
N HIS A 244 -10.80 -1.78 2.48
CA HIS A 244 -11.61 -0.63 2.08
C HIS A 244 -11.22 0.63 2.87
N THR A 245 -10.96 0.52 4.17
CA THR A 245 -10.47 1.65 4.99
C THR A 245 -9.16 2.22 4.44
N VAL A 246 -8.24 1.37 3.98
CA VAL A 246 -7.00 1.87 3.38
C VAL A 246 -7.21 2.51 2.01
N ARG A 247 -8.14 2.00 1.19
CA ARG A 247 -8.51 2.65 -0.08
C ARG A 247 -9.10 4.06 0.16
N VAL A 248 -9.92 4.19 1.20
CA VAL A 248 -10.44 5.48 1.70
C VAL A 248 -9.30 6.39 2.14
N MET A 249 -8.33 5.88 2.91
CA MET A 249 -7.15 6.66 3.33
C MET A 249 -6.30 7.14 2.14
N ALA A 250 -6.05 6.26 1.16
CA ALA A 250 -5.32 6.58 -0.06
C ALA A 250 -5.99 7.71 -0.85
N GLU A 251 -7.33 7.69 -0.90
CA GLU A 251 -8.14 8.73 -1.54
C GLU A 251 -8.11 10.05 -0.78
N LEU A 252 -8.19 10.03 0.55
CA LEU A 252 -8.00 11.23 1.38
C LEU A 252 -6.62 11.84 1.13
N PHE A 253 -5.55 11.05 1.13
CA PHE A 253 -4.21 11.59 0.87
C PHE A 253 -4.13 12.23 -0.53
N ARG A 254 -4.71 11.58 -1.55
CA ARG A 254 -4.75 12.11 -2.92
C ARG A 254 -5.44 13.47 -2.97
N GLN A 255 -6.58 13.57 -2.32
CA GLN A 255 -7.40 14.77 -2.23
C GLN A 255 -6.66 15.94 -1.55
N PHE A 256 -6.01 15.69 -0.42
CA PHE A 256 -5.26 16.72 0.31
C PHE A 256 -4.01 17.16 -0.47
N THR A 257 -3.30 16.22 -1.11
CA THR A 257 -2.18 16.53 -1.99
C THR A 257 -2.61 17.35 -3.21
N ASN A 258 -3.76 17.04 -3.82
CA ASN A 258 -4.29 17.83 -4.94
C ASN A 258 -4.61 19.28 -4.56
N GLN A 259 -4.97 19.52 -3.29
CA GLN A 259 -5.20 20.86 -2.74
C GLN A 259 -3.93 21.52 -2.18
N MET A 260 -2.78 20.87 -2.27
CA MET A 260 -1.49 21.32 -1.72
C MET A 260 -1.53 21.57 -0.21
N LEU A 261 -2.37 20.82 0.51
CA LEU A 261 -2.48 20.91 1.96
C LEU A 261 -1.37 20.11 2.64
N SER A 262 -0.74 20.71 3.66
CA SER A 262 0.16 20.00 4.55
C SER A 262 -0.62 19.32 5.67
N PHE A 263 -0.35 18.04 5.90
CA PHE A 263 -1.05 17.27 6.92
C PHE A 263 -0.13 16.26 7.61
N GLN A 264 -0.41 15.99 8.89
CA GLN A 264 0.20 14.91 9.64
C GLN A 264 -0.70 13.68 9.56
N VAL A 265 -0.12 12.51 9.43
CA VAL A 265 -0.82 11.23 9.52
C VAL A 265 -0.27 10.43 10.68
N GLN A 266 -1.16 9.86 11.50
CA GLN A 266 -0.80 8.97 12.60
C GLN A 266 -1.74 7.76 12.63
N SER A 267 -1.24 6.60 13.08
CA SER A 267 -2.05 5.39 13.22
C SER A 267 -1.60 4.52 14.38
N ASN A 268 -2.49 3.62 14.81
CA ASN A 268 -2.15 2.50 15.70
C ASN A 268 -1.50 1.32 14.95
N CYS A 269 -1.44 1.38 13.63
CA CYS A 269 -0.81 0.36 12.81
C CYS A 269 0.71 0.56 12.77
N THR A 270 1.44 -0.53 12.55
CA THR A 270 2.89 -0.52 12.43
C THR A 270 3.32 -0.67 10.97
N VAL A 271 4.44 -0.05 10.62
CA VAL A 271 5.13 -0.23 9.35
C VAL A 271 6.54 -0.66 9.69
N HIS A 272 6.93 -1.86 9.28
CA HIS A 272 8.22 -2.48 9.63
C HIS A 272 8.53 -2.49 11.15
N GLY A 273 7.51 -2.57 12.01
CA GLY A 273 7.64 -2.66 13.46
C GLY A 273 7.64 -1.32 14.23
N GLU A 274 7.45 -0.19 13.54
CA GLU A 274 7.29 1.12 14.18
C GLU A 274 5.88 1.68 13.94
N PHE A 275 5.31 2.39 14.93
CA PHE A 275 4.00 3.05 14.75
C PHE A 275 4.05 4.06 13.60
N PHE A 276 3.02 3.99 12.76
CA PHE A 276 2.97 4.84 11.59
C PHE A 276 2.68 6.30 11.97
N SER A 277 3.68 7.17 11.78
CA SER A 277 3.56 8.62 11.92
C SER A 277 4.39 9.31 10.85
N MET A 278 3.74 10.13 10.02
CA MET A 278 4.42 10.83 8.92
C MET A 278 3.80 12.21 8.67
N MET A 279 4.64 13.20 8.39
CA MET A 279 4.22 14.50 7.89
C MET A 279 4.26 14.49 6.35
N CYS A 280 3.21 15.00 5.72
CA CYS A 280 3.14 15.25 4.29
C CYS A 280 3.07 16.76 4.06
N ASP A 281 3.93 17.25 3.17
CA ASP A 281 4.01 18.65 2.75
C ASP A 281 3.00 18.99 1.64
N GLY A 282 2.17 18.03 1.23
CA GLY A 282 1.29 18.17 0.08
C GLY A 282 2.00 17.97 -1.26
N SER A 283 3.26 17.53 -1.28
CA SER A 283 3.99 17.23 -2.52
C SER A 283 3.61 15.86 -3.09
N PRO A 284 3.70 15.65 -4.42
CA PRO A 284 3.51 14.33 -5.03
C PRO A 284 4.48 13.27 -4.50
N ALA A 285 5.71 13.67 -4.14
CA ALA A 285 6.69 12.75 -3.56
C ALA A 285 6.30 12.33 -2.13
N GLY A 286 5.75 13.25 -1.33
CA GLY A 286 5.19 12.94 -0.02
C GLY A 286 4.00 11.98 -0.11
N TYR A 287 3.11 12.21 -1.08
CA TYR A 287 1.97 11.33 -1.35
C TYR A 287 2.40 9.89 -1.69
N LEU A 288 3.36 9.71 -2.60
CA LEU A 288 3.86 8.37 -2.94
C LEU A 288 4.49 7.65 -1.74
N ARG A 289 5.21 8.38 -0.87
CA ARG A 289 5.75 7.80 0.37
C ARG A 289 4.63 7.33 1.31
N LEU A 290 3.54 8.10 1.43
CA LEU A 290 2.37 7.67 2.20
C LEU A 290 1.77 6.38 1.61
N LEU A 291 1.57 6.30 0.30
CA LEU A 291 1.03 5.09 -0.34
C LEU A 291 1.92 3.85 -0.11
N ARG A 292 3.25 4.01 -0.18
CA ARG A 292 4.20 2.92 0.11
C ARG A 292 4.13 2.46 1.56
N ASN A 293 3.97 3.39 2.50
CA ASN A 293 3.75 3.01 3.89
C ASN A 293 2.40 2.31 4.05
N LEU A 294 1.35 2.77 3.35
CA LEU A 294 0.05 2.10 3.35
C LEU A 294 0.13 0.65 2.82
N SER A 295 1.00 0.37 1.84
CA SER A 295 1.22 -1.00 1.36
C SER A 295 1.93 -1.91 2.35
N ALA A 296 2.74 -1.36 3.26
CA ALA A 296 3.48 -2.11 4.28
C ALA A 296 2.79 -2.09 5.66
N LEU A 297 1.57 -1.57 5.75
CA LEU A 297 0.81 -1.51 7.00
C LEU A 297 0.49 -2.90 7.53
N ASP A 298 0.86 -3.14 8.79
CA ASP A 298 0.33 -4.23 9.59
C ASP A 298 -0.39 -3.69 10.83
N SER A 299 -1.45 -4.38 11.25
CA SER A 299 -2.22 -3.96 12.41
C SER A 299 -1.84 -4.83 13.61
N GLU A 300 -1.39 -4.21 14.70
CA GLU A 300 -1.30 -4.92 15.97
C GLU A 300 -2.68 -4.97 16.65
N PRO A 301 -3.15 -6.16 17.08
CA PRO A 301 -4.53 -6.36 17.53
C PRO A 301 -4.89 -5.65 18.85
N ASP A 302 -3.91 -5.26 19.67
CA ASP A 302 -4.15 -4.81 21.06
C ASP A 302 -3.85 -3.31 21.30
N GLU A 303 -3.36 -2.59 20.30
CA GLU A 303 -2.93 -1.20 20.42
C GLU A 303 -4.09 -0.22 20.15
N MET A 304 -4.49 0.53 21.17
CA MET A 304 -5.52 1.58 21.06
C MET A 304 -4.93 2.84 20.41
N LEU A 305 -5.66 3.44 19.47
CA LEU A 305 -5.23 4.62 18.72
C LEU A 305 -4.77 5.76 19.62
N ARG A 306 -5.49 6.01 20.72
CA ARG A 306 -5.10 7.07 21.67
C ARG A 306 -3.71 6.90 22.29
N ASN A 307 -3.18 5.67 22.37
CA ASN A 307 -1.88 5.40 22.97
C ASN A 307 -0.74 5.61 21.97
N CYS A 308 -1.03 5.47 20.68
CA CYS A 308 -0.04 5.55 19.60
C CYS A 308 0.03 6.97 18.99
N VAL A 309 -0.95 7.82 19.28
CA VAL A 309 -1.14 9.12 18.61
C VAL A 309 -0.92 10.28 19.57
N THR A 310 -0.17 11.30 19.13
CA THR A 310 -0.05 12.59 19.81
C THR A 310 -0.73 13.68 19.00
N ILE A 311 -1.86 14.21 19.49
CA ILE A 311 -2.65 15.23 18.79
C ILE A 311 -2.14 16.62 19.19
N PRO A 312 -1.57 17.43 18.27
CA PRO A 312 -1.14 18.78 18.59
C PRO A 312 -2.33 19.71 18.85
N ASN A 313 -2.15 20.73 19.70
CA ASN A 313 -3.20 21.72 19.95
C ASN A 313 -3.45 22.61 18.72
N GLY A 314 -4.72 22.94 18.46
CA GLY A 314 -5.11 23.85 17.37
C GLY A 314 -5.00 23.22 15.97
N VAL A 315 -5.04 21.90 15.87
CA VAL A 315 -5.14 21.17 14.60
C VAL A 315 -6.59 20.80 14.30
N ARG A 316 -6.94 20.75 13.02
CA ARG A 316 -8.17 20.11 12.58
C ARG A 316 -7.92 18.60 12.53
N LEU A 317 -8.62 17.89 13.42
CA LEU A 317 -8.49 16.44 13.58
C LEU A 317 -9.48 15.71 12.67
N ILE A 318 -8.99 14.74 11.90
CA ILE A 318 -9.80 13.82 11.11
C ILE A 318 -9.54 12.42 11.64
N LEU A 319 -10.58 11.75 12.12
CA LEU A 319 -10.53 10.37 12.60
C LEU A 319 -11.10 9.46 11.52
N VAL A 320 -10.35 8.44 11.11
CA VAL A 320 -10.82 7.44 10.14
C VAL A 320 -10.79 6.06 10.78
N ALA A 321 -11.93 5.39 10.81
CA ALA A 321 -12.05 4.08 11.44
C ALA A 321 -13.05 3.18 10.69
N PRO A 322 -12.85 1.85 10.70
CA PRO A 322 -13.84 0.91 10.20
C PRO A 322 -15.16 0.98 10.96
N TYR A 323 -15.13 1.20 12.28
CA TYR A 323 -16.33 1.28 13.12
C TYR A 323 -16.14 2.26 14.27
N LEU A 324 -17.27 2.61 14.89
CA LEU A 324 -17.30 3.48 16.06
C LEU A 324 -16.93 2.71 17.33
N SER A 325 -15.62 2.53 17.55
CA SER A 325 -15.09 1.95 18.79
C SER A 325 -15.20 2.92 19.98
N GLU A 326 -15.13 2.39 21.20
CA GLU A 326 -15.09 3.21 22.42
C GLU A 326 -13.89 4.19 22.42
N ASP A 327 -12.80 3.83 21.75
CA ASP A 327 -11.63 4.71 21.63
C ASP A 327 -11.92 5.93 20.75
N ILE A 328 -12.56 5.72 19.60
CA ILE A 328 -12.99 6.81 18.71
C ILE A 328 -14.03 7.70 19.39
N ARG A 329 -14.96 7.12 20.16
CA ARG A 329 -15.95 7.89 20.94
C ARG A 329 -15.28 8.81 21.96
N ARG A 330 -14.26 8.31 22.67
CA ARG A 330 -13.51 9.11 23.66
C ARG A 330 -12.70 10.22 23.00
N LEU A 331 -11.98 9.93 21.91
CA LEU A 331 -11.25 10.94 21.15
C LEU A 331 -12.19 12.04 20.62
N LYS A 332 -13.40 11.67 20.17
CA LYS A 332 -14.42 12.63 19.74
C LYS A 332 -14.99 13.46 20.91
N ALA A 333 -15.08 12.89 22.12
CA ALA A 333 -15.51 13.62 23.32
C ALA A 333 -14.44 14.62 23.80
N GLU A 334 -13.16 14.26 23.70
CA GLU A 334 -12.01 15.13 24.00
C GLU A 334 -11.83 16.24 22.95
N HIS A 335 -12.12 15.93 21.68
CA HIS A 335 -12.03 16.84 20.55
C HIS A 335 -13.38 16.96 19.81
N PRO A 336 -14.33 17.78 20.30
CA PRO A 336 -15.68 17.89 19.72
C PRO A 336 -15.69 18.33 18.27
N SER A 337 -14.69 19.10 17.84
CA SER A 337 -14.51 19.60 16.46
C SER A 337 -13.89 18.58 15.50
N ALA A 338 -13.57 17.36 15.94
CA ALA A 338 -12.97 16.35 15.08
C ALA A 338 -13.96 15.80 14.05
N ASP A 339 -13.57 15.73 12.78
CA ASP A 339 -14.37 15.09 11.74
C ASP A 339 -14.17 13.56 11.81
N VAL A 340 -15.22 12.75 11.86
CA VAL A 340 -15.12 11.28 11.97
C VAL A 340 -15.67 10.61 10.71
N ILE A 341 -14.81 9.83 10.05
CA ILE A 341 -15.12 9.02 8.87
C ILE A 341 -15.25 7.57 9.30
N LEU A 342 -16.39 6.97 8.96
CA LEU A 342 -16.64 5.55 9.16
C LEU A 342 -16.72 4.86 7.80
N THR A 343 -15.95 3.78 7.65
CA THR A 343 -15.79 3.03 6.39
C THR A 343 -16.59 1.72 6.37
N SER A 344 -17.38 1.46 7.41
CA SER A 344 -18.33 0.36 7.49
C SER A 344 -19.71 0.89 7.90
N PRO A 345 -20.82 0.32 7.41
CA PRO A 345 -22.15 0.72 7.82
C PRO A 345 -22.32 0.57 9.35
N CYS A 346 -22.71 1.67 9.99
CA CYS A 346 -23.01 1.72 11.42
C CYS A 346 -24.44 2.23 11.60
N GLU A 347 -25.25 1.49 12.36
CA GLU A 347 -26.54 1.98 12.85
C GLU A 347 -26.27 3.06 13.91
N THR A 348 -26.30 4.34 13.54
CA THR A 348 -26.24 5.44 14.51
C THR A 348 -27.18 6.58 14.12
N ASP A 349 -28.13 6.88 15.00
CA ASP A 349 -29.17 7.91 14.88
C ASP A 349 -28.71 9.33 15.26
N ASP A 350 -27.51 9.49 15.81
CA ASP A 350 -27.04 10.79 16.31
C ASP A 350 -25.54 10.92 16.10
N MET A 351 -25.11 12.12 15.67
CA MET A 351 -23.74 12.63 15.48
C MET A 351 -23.30 12.74 14.01
N ASN A 352 -22.62 13.85 13.69
CA ASN A 352 -22.06 14.18 12.37
C ASN A 352 -21.00 13.15 11.92
N PHE A 353 -21.45 12.00 11.44
CA PHE A 353 -20.63 10.98 10.78
C PHE A 353 -20.73 11.14 9.26
N ILE A 354 -19.62 10.91 8.57
CA ILE A 354 -19.62 10.82 7.11
C ILE A 354 -19.41 9.36 6.78
N PRO A 355 -20.49 8.62 6.48
CA PRO A 355 -20.37 7.22 6.12
C PRO A 355 -19.89 7.13 4.68
N ILE A 356 -18.91 6.26 4.44
CA ILE A 356 -18.41 5.92 3.11
C ILE A 356 -18.52 4.41 2.99
N TYR A 357 -19.47 3.96 2.17
CA TYR A 357 -19.68 2.55 1.90
C TYR A 357 -19.90 2.36 0.40
N GLU A 358 -19.33 1.29 -0.14
CA GLU A 358 -19.82 0.64 -1.36
C GLU A 358 -20.97 -0.28 -0.96
N GLU A 359 -22.12 -0.19 -1.63
CA GLU A 359 -23.10 -1.28 -1.58
C GLU A 359 -22.43 -2.51 -2.20
N VAL A 360 -21.97 -3.43 -1.35
CA VAL A 360 -21.65 -4.77 -1.79
C VAL A 360 -23.01 -5.40 -2.11
N GLU A 361 -23.35 -5.49 -3.41
CA GLU A 361 -24.42 -6.36 -3.87
C GLU A 361 -24.08 -7.77 -3.36
N THR A 362 -24.72 -8.16 -2.26
CA THR A 362 -24.80 -9.54 -1.85
C THR A 362 -25.61 -10.22 -2.95
N ASP A 363 -24.93 -10.98 -3.81
CA ASP A 363 -25.57 -11.99 -4.64
C ASP A 363 -26.32 -12.94 -3.69
N GLU A 364 -27.60 -12.67 -3.49
CA GLU A 364 -28.56 -13.61 -2.95
C GLU A 364 -28.73 -14.72 -3.99
N THR A 365 -27.80 -15.68 -4.02
CA THR A 365 -28.05 -16.97 -4.66
C THR A 365 -28.75 -17.88 -3.66
N GLU A 366 -30.06 -18.01 -3.85
CA GLU A 366 -30.92 -19.11 -3.39
C GLU A 366 -30.39 -20.50 -3.76
#